data_AF-A0A0T9RRU3-F1
#
_entry.id   AF-A0A0T9RRU3-F1
#
_cell.length_a   1.000
_cell.length_b   1.000
_cell.length_c   1.000
_cell.angle_alpha   90.00
_cell.angle_beta   90.00
_cell.angle_gamma   90.00
#
_symmetry.space_group_name_H-M   'P 1'
#
loop_
_entity.id
_entity.type
_entity.pdbx_description
1 polymer ?
#
loop_
_entity_poly.entity_id
_entity_poly.type
_entity_poly.pdbx_seq_one_letter_code
_entity_poly.pdbx_strand_id
1 'polypeptide(L)' 'MLEKLRPTCRRAEIITLILEDYVIHKSRKVEDWLQENQKFKLLFLQTYSPWLNKIELLWLSLHETITRNYQCRYTW' A
#
# COMPACT_ATOMS: atom_id res chain seq x y z
N MET A 1 -3.36 9.89 -6.95
CA MET A 1 -3.78 9.15 -5.74
C MET A 1 -3.21 9.78 -4.46
N LEU A 2 -1.88 9.97 -4.36
CA LEU A 2 -1.23 10.60 -3.19
C LEU A 2 -1.69 12.05 -2.92
N GLU A 3 -2.06 12.80 -3.96
CA GLU A 3 -2.67 14.14 -3.82
C GLU A 3 -3.90 14.16 -2.90
N LYS A 4 -4.69 13.08 -2.88
CA LYS A 4 -5.87 12.98 -2.00
C LYS A 4 -5.49 12.86 -0.52
N LEU A 5 -4.26 12.47 -0.20
CA LEU A 5 -3.78 12.37 1.17
C LEU A 5 -3.42 13.74 1.76
N ARG A 6 -3.11 14.76 0.93
CA ARG A 6 -2.84 16.12 1.43
C ARG A 6 -4.04 16.72 2.17
N PRO A 7 -5.27 16.74 1.62
CA PRO A 7 -6.44 17.25 2.31
C PRO A 7 -6.92 16.35 3.45
N THR A 8 -6.68 15.03 3.40
CA THR A 8 -7.05 14.10 4.48
C THR A 8 -6.11 14.23 5.68
N CYS A 9 -4.82 14.36 5.42
CA CYS A 9 -3.76 14.48 6.42
C CYS A 9 -3.23 15.92 6.50
N ARG A 10 -4.13 16.92 6.55
CA ARG A 10 -3.74 18.34 6.59
C ARG A 10 -2.82 18.68 7.75
N ARG A 11 -3.17 18.18 8.94
CA ARG A 11 -2.46 18.44 10.20
C ARG A 11 -1.17 17.63 10.37
N ALA A 12 -1.02 16.55 9.62
CA ALA A 12 0.21 15.77 9.68
C ALA A 12 1.34 16.59 9.06
N GLU A 13 2.45 16.73 9.77
CA GLU A 13 3.66 17.33 9.24
C GLU A 13 4.33 16.41 8.22
N ILE A 14 4.34 15.11 8.50
CA ILE A 14 4.90 14.06 7.66
C ILE A 14 3.86 12.95 7.45
N ILE A 15 3.80 12.42 6.23
CA ILE A 15 3.02 11.26 5.84
C ILE A 15 4.01 10.14 5.50
N THR A 16 4.13 9.15 6.39
CA THR A 16 4.96 7.97 6.14
C THR A 16 4.17 6.93 5.34
N LEU A 17 4.67 6.61 4.14
CA LEU A 17 4.15 5.55 3.29
C LEU A 17 4.94 4.28 3.55
N ILE A 18 4.26 3.24 4.02
CA ILE A 18 4.85 1.93 4.25
C ILE A 18 4.74 1.13 2.95
N LEU A 19 5.88 0.62 2.46
CA LEU A 19 5.99 -0.05 1.17
C LEU A 19 6.77 -1.36 1.33
N GLU A 20 6.49 -2.31 0.44
CA GLU A 20 7.35 -3.47 0.22
C GLU A 20 8.67 -3.07 -0.45
N ASP A 21 9.70 -3.91 -0.34
CA ASP A 21 11.04 -3.62 -0.88
C ASP A 21 11.15 -3.86 -2.40
N TYR A 22 10.14 -3.42 -3.17
CA TYR A 22 10.11 -3.62 -4.61
C TYR A 22 10.85 -2.50 -5.36
N VAL A 23 11.66 -2.89 -6.36
CA VAL A 23 12.62 -2.02 -7.04
C VAL A 23 12.00 -0.79 -7.71
N ILE A 24 10.73 -0.85 -8.11
CA ILE A 24 10.05 0.28 -8.77
C ILE A 24 9.94 1.50 -7.85
N HIS A 25 9.87 1.29 -6.53
CA HIS A 25 9.77 2.34 -5.53
C HIS A 25 11.10 3.07 -5.31
N LYS A 26 12.20 2.50 -5.80
CA LYS A 26 13.55 3.07 -5.76
C LYS A 26 13.98 3.66 -7.10
N SER A 27 13.03 3.83 -8.03
CA SER A 27 13.32 4.43 -9.33
C SER A 27 13.61 5.93 -9.21
N ARG A 28 14.43 6.46 -10.12
CA ARG A 28 14.81 7.88 -10.12
C ARG A 28 13.60 8.81 -10.16
N LYS A 29 12.56 8.43 -10.90
CA LYS A 29 11.30 9.17 -10.97
C LYS A 29 10.62 9.33 -9.62
N VAL A 30 10.70 8.31 -8.75
CA VAL A 30 10.15 8.38 -7.39
C VAL A 30 11.02 9.28 -6.52
N GLU A 31 12.35 9.17 -6.63
CA GLU A 31 13.27 10.06 -5.91
C GLU A 31 13.05 11.53 -6.25
N ASP A 32 13.00 11.87 -7.54
CA ASP A 32 12.80 13.24 -8.02
C ASP A 32 11.45 13.79 -7.52
N TRP A 33 10.39 12.98 -7.57
CA TRP A 33 9.09 13.38 -7.03
C TRP A 33 9.13 13.62 -5.52
N LEU A 34 9.85 12.80 -4.74
CA LEU A 34 9.99 12.99 -3.30
C LEU A 34 10.74 14.28 -2.92
N GLN A 35 11.71 14.71 -3.74
CA GLN A 35 12.41 15.99 -3.53
C GLN A 35 11.44 17.18 -3.57
N GLU A 36 10.49 17.15 -4.51
CA GLU A 36 9.44 18.17 -4.62
C GLU A 36 8.33 18.00 -3.56
N ASN A 37 8.25 16.84 -2.91
CA ASN A 37 7.14 16.45 -2.04
C ASN A 37 7.61 15.95 -0.66
N GLN A 38 8.38 16.78 0.04
CA GLN A 38 9.01 16.49 1.34
C GLN A 38 8.05 16.06 2.47
N LYS A 39 6.75 16.33 2.31
CA LYS A 39 5.71 15.83 3.22
C LYS A 39 5.63 14.31 3.26
N PHE A 40 6.02 13.63 2.19
CA PHE A 40 5.98 12.18 2.09
C PHE A 40 7.34 11.56 2.44
N LYS A 41 7.34 10.56 3.32
CA LYS A 41 8.50 9.73 3.61
C LYS A 41 8.19 8.28 3.30
N LEU A 42 9.12 7.57 2.68
CA LEU A 42 8.97 6.14 2.40
C LEU A 42 9.62 5.31 3.52
N LEU A 43 8.93 4.29 3.99
CA LEU A 43 9.45 3.27 4.89
C LEU A 43 9.34 1.92 4.20
N PHE A 44 10.49 1.31 3.89
CA PHE A 44 10.56 0.00 3.25
C PHE A 44 10.55 -1.11 4.29
N LEU A 45 9.66 -2.06 4.12
CA LEU A 45 9.61 -3.29 4.91
C LEU A 45 10.67 -4.27 4.41
N GLN A 46 11.11 -5.18 5.28
CA GLN A 46 12.02 -6.26 4.88
C GLN A 46 11.39 -7.16 3.82
N THR A 47 12.19 -7.62 2.86
CA THR A 47 11.76 -8.59 1.85
C THR A 47 11.21 -9.85 2.53
N TYR A 48 10.16 -10.43 1.96
CA TYR A 48 9.50 -11.62 2.49
C TYR A 48 8.92 -11.48 3.90
N SER A 49 8.59 -10.26 4.34
CA SER A 49 7.94 -10.00 5.63
C SER A 49 6.50 -9.48 5.50
N PRO A 50 5.57 -10.25 4.88
CA PRO A 50 4.20 -9.82 4.64
C PRO A 50 3.42 -9.53 5.93
N TRP A 51 3.75 -10.19 7.04
CA TRP A 51 3.10 -9.95 8.34
C TRP A 51 3.30 -8.53 8.90
N LEU A 52 4.31 -7.79 8.40
CA LEU A 52 4.52 -6.38 8.76
C LEU A 52 3.63 -5.43 7.95
N ASN A 53 3.12 -5.88 6.80
CA ASN A 53 2.29 -5.07 5.92
C ASN A 53 0.80 -5.26 6.23
N LYS A 54 0.19 -4.27 6.89
CA LYS A 54 -1.22 -4.33 7.29
C LYS A 54 -2.20 -4.50 6.11
N ILE A 55 -1.81 -4.16 4.88
CA ILE A 55 -2.66 -4.38 3.72
C ILE A 55 -2.93 -5.87 3.48
N GLU A 56 -2.04 -6.76 3.92
CA GLU A 56 -2.24 -8.21 3.80
C GLU A 56 -3.46 -8.70 4.58
N LEU A 57 -3.77 -8.06 5.71
CA LEU A 57 -4.99 -8.36 6.46
C LEU A 57 -6.26 -7.94 5.71
N LEU A 58 -6.20 -6.82 4.99
CA LEU A 58 -7.30 -6.38 4.13
C LEU A 58 -7.49 -7.35 2.97
N TRP A 59 -6.39 -7.78 2.33
CA TRP A 59 -6.43 -8.77 1.26
C TRP A 59 -6.95 -10.12 1.74
N LEU A 60 -6.53 -10.56 2.92
CA LEU A 60 -7.04 -11.78 3.55
C LEU A 60 -8.55 -11.68 3.77
N SER A 61 -9.03 -10.59 4.39
CA SER A 61 -10.45 -10.36 4.64
C SER A 61 -11.26 -10.33 3.33
N LEU A 62 -10.73 -9.66 2.30
CA LEU A 62 -11.34 -9.66 0.97
C LEU A 62 -11.40 -11.07 0.36
N HIS A 63 -10.29 -11.81 0.41
CA HIS A 63 -10.20 -13.16 -0.13
C HIS A 63 -11.17 -14.11 0.58
N GLU A 64 -11.23 -14.08 1.92
CA GLU A 64 -12.20 -14.87 2.68
C GLU A 64 -13.64 -14.51 2.32
N THR A 65 -13.94 -13.22 2.20
CA THR A 65 -15.27 -12.74 1.83
C THR A 65 -15.66 -13.25 0.45
N ILE A 66 -14.79 -13.14 -0.55
CA ILE A 66 -15.08 -13.60 -1.91
C ILE A 66 -15.20 -15.12 -1.95
N THR A 67 -14.22 -15.84 -1.40
CA THR A 67 -14.16 -17.31 -1.49
C THR A 67 -15.30 -17.98 -0.75
N ARG A 68 -15.74 -17.44 0.40
CA ARG A 68 -16.87 -17.99 1.17
C ARG A 68 -18.23 -17.63 0.57
N ASN A 69 -18.35 -16.48 -0.10
CA ASN A 69 -19.57 -16.11 -0.83
C ASN A 69 -19.64 -16.72 -2.24
N TYR A 70 -18.55 -17.30 -2.73
CA TYR A 70 -18.49 -17.93 -4.04
C TYR A 70 -19.30 -19.23 -4.05
N GLN A 71 -20.54 -19.16 -4.55
CA GLN A 71 -21.34 -20.34 -4.85
C GLN A 71 -20.96 -20.86 -6.23
N CYS A 72 -20.09 -21.86 -6.30
CA CYS A 72 -19.81 -22.56 -7.54
C CYS A 72 -21.00 -23.45 -7.89
N ARG A 73 -21.89 -22.96 -8.77
CA ARG A 73 -22.95 -23.79 -9.37
C ARG A 73 -22.34 -24.57 -10.53
N TYR A 74 -21.86 -25.77 -10.26
CA TYR A 74 -21.62 -26.74 -11.31
C TYR A 74 -22.97 -27.28 -11.77
N THR A 75 -23.51 -26.73 -12.86
CA THR A 75 -24.54 -27.39 -13.65
C THR A 75 -23.82 -28.40 -14.55
N TRP A 76 -23.90 -29.67 -14.19
CA TRP A 76 -23.65 -30.77 -15.12
C TRP A 76 -24.89 -31.01 -15.98
#